data_AF-A0A077PA17-F1
#
_entry.id   AF-A0A077PA17-F1
#
_cell.length_a   1.000
_cell.length_b   1.000
_cell.length_c   1.000
_cell.angle_alpha   90.00
_cell.angle_beta   90.00
_cell.angle_gamma   90.00
#
_symmetry.space_group_name_H-M   'P 1'
#
loop_
_entity.id
_entity.type
_entity.pdbx_description
1 polymer ?
#
loop_
_entity_poly.entity_id
_entity_poly.type
_entity_poly.pdbx_seq_one_letter_code
_entity_poly.pdbx_strand_id
1 'polypeptide(L)'
;MSRHLKDDFSEEKLAPENGGSESRLSVEQTTELIAYLMANLMHTTQQIIAYIGARWQVAFTVAGVTKWLHRQGFSYKKPMGTPHKFDRDKQQQFIESYTALKAACGQQEPILFIDAVHPTQSTKLSYGWMKRGKKQVKVVETTGSRTRLNIMIEAFHWSTFPE
;
A
#
# COMPACT_ATOMS: atom_id res chain seq x y z
N MET A 1 0.10 31.73 38.99
CA MET A 1 0.28 32.69 37.87
C MET A 1 1.11 32.00 36.80
N SER A 2 0.47 31.61 35.70
CA SER A 2 1.04 30.82 34.60
C SER A 2 2.20 31.57 33.93
N ARG A 3 3.32 30.88 33.68
CA ARG A 3 4.55 31.42 33.08
C ARG A 3 4.31 32.22 31.79
N HIS A 4 3.29 31.82 31.03
CA HIS A 4 2.85 32.45 29.78
C HIS A 4 2.38 33.90 29.92
N LEU A 5 1.86 34.31 31.09
CA LEU A 5 1.40 35.69 31.30
C LEU A 5 2.55 36.66 31.62
N LYS A 6 3.75 36.17 31.99
CA LYS A 6 4.89 37.04 32.26
C LYS A 6 5.61 37.45 30.98
N ASP A 7 5.67 36.54 30.01
CA ASP A 7 6.38 36.76 28.75
C ASP A 7 5.66 37.82 27.88
N ASP A 8 4.33 37.93 27.96
CA ASP A 8 3.52 38.92 27.23
C ASP A 8 3.77 40.38 27.63
N PHE A 9 4.19 40.65 28.88
CA PHE A 9 4.37 42.03 29.36
C PHE A 9 5.83 42.51 29.33
N SER A 10 6.80 41.61 29.16
CA SER A 10 8.23 41.97 29.21
C SER A 10 8.92 41.97 27.85
N GLU A 11 8.39 41.28 26.84
CA GLU A 11 9.00 41.26 25.52
C GLU A 11 7.95 41.46 24.44
N GLU A 12 8.18 42.43 23.55
CA GLU A 12 7.43 42.66 22.30
C GLU A 12 7.67 41.50 21.31
N LYS A 13 7.55 40.25 21.76
CA LYS A 13 7.96 39.04 21.04
C LYS A 13 6.78 38.46 20.29
N LEU A 14 6.43 39.09 19.17
CA LEU A 14 5.35 38.67 18.27
C LEU A 14 5.69 37.45 17.39
N ALA A 15 6.79 36.73 17.66
CA ALA A 15 7.16 35.55 16.89
C ALA A 15 7.67 34.41 17.81
N PRO A 16 7.09 33.19 17.71
CA PRO A 16 7.68 32.03 18.37
C PRO A 16 9.03 31.70 17.74
N GLU A 17 10.07 31.52 18.56
CA GLU A 17 11.42 31.03 18.20
C GLU A 17 11.43 29.55 17.76
N ASN A 18 10.32 29.04 17.25
CA ASN A 18 10.22 27.70 16.70
C ASN A 18 10.77 27.70 15.27
N GLY A 19 12.06 28.03 15.14
CA GLY A 19 12.83 27.84 13.92
C GLY A 19 12.67 26.39 13.46
N GLY A 20 12.26 26.21 12.21
CA GLY A 20 12.08 24.89 11.62
C GLY A 20 13.35 24.06 11.78
N SER A 21 13.21 22.81 12.23
CA SER A 21 14.34 21.88 12.35
C SER A 21 15.08 21.75 11.02
N GLU A 22 16.35 22.18 11.01
CA GLU A 22 17.28 21.96 9.91
C GLU A 22 17.48 20.45 9.68
N SER A 23 17.56 20.06 8.40
CA SER A 23 17.82 18.67 8.03
C SER A 23 19.26 18.31 8.42
N ARG A 24 19.44 17.21 9.17
CA ARG A 24 20.79 16.68 9.45
C ARG A 24 21.50 16.09 8.22
N LEU A 25 20.79 15.98 7.09
CA LEU A 25 21.35 15.51 5.81
C LEU A 25 21.56 16.69 4.89
N SER A 26 22.70 16.70 4.19
CA SER A 26 22.97 17.65 3.09
C SER A 26 22.00 17.43 1.92
N VAL A 27 22.01 18.37 0.96
CA VAL A 27 21.17 18.27 -0.24
C VAL A 27 21.55 17.04 -1.08
N GLU A 28 22.84 16.76 -1.20
CA GLU A 28 23.38 15.61 -1.91
C GLU A 28 22.97 14.31 -1.23
N GLN A 29 23.15 14.21 0.10
CA GLN A 29 22.75 13.05 0.89
C GLN A 29 21.25 12.81 0.83
N THR A 30 20.45 13.88 0.87
CA THR A 30 18.99 13.82 0.75
C THR A 30 18.60 13.25 -0.62
N THR A 31 19.20 13.76 -1.69
CA THR A 31 18.91 13.31 -3.07
C THR A 31 19.27 11.84 -3.25
N GLU A 32 20.44 11.43 -2.75
CA GLU A 32 20.92 10.06 -2.81
C GLU A 32 20.02 9.11 -2.00
N LEU A 33 19.62 9.50 -0.79
CA LEU A 33 18.71 8.70 0.04
C LEU A 33 17.34 8.52 -0.64
N ILE A 34 16.80 9.57 -1.25
CA ILE A 34 15.52 9.50 -1.98
C ILE A 34 15.65 8.51 -3.16
N ALA A 35 16.73 8.59 -3.95
CA ALA A 35 16.97 7.67 -5.06
C ALA A 35 17.05 6.22 -4.58
N TYR A 36 17.79 5.98 -3.48
CA TYR A 36 17.91 4.65 -2.89
C TYR A 36 16.56 4.09 -2.39
N LEU A 37 15.75 4.90 -1.70
CA LEU A 37 14.43 4.49 -1.20
C LEU A 37 13.39 4.31 -2.32
N MET A 38 13.55 4.98 -3.45
CA MET A 38 12.73 4.74 -4.64
C MET A 38 13.10 3.41 -5.30
N ALA A 39 14.40 3.10 -5.39
CA ALA A 39 14.90 1.84 -5.93
C ALA A 39 14.60 0.63 -5.01
N ASN A 40 14.72 0.79 -3.69
CA ASN A 40 14.63 -0.29 -2.71
C ASN A 40 13.46 -0.08 -1.76
N LEU A 41 12.56 -1.06 -1.65
CA LEU A 41 11.44 -0.96 -0.70
C LEU A 41 11.96 -1.24 0.70
N MET A 42 12.01 -0.20 1.55
CA MET A 42 12.34 -0.35 2.96
C MET A 42 11.06 -0.55 3.77
N HIS A 43 11.03 -1.61 4.58
CA HIS A 43 9.85 -2.03 5.34
C HIS A 43 9.74 -1.32 6.69
N THR A 44 10.84 -0.87 7.27
CA THR A 44 10.82 -0.22 8.59
C THR A 44 11.68 1.03 8.62
N THR A 45 11.34 1.95 9.51
CA THR A 45 12.14 3.16 9.75
C THR A 45 13.52 2.81 10.32
N GLN A 46 13.62 1.71 11.08
CA GLN A 46 14.88 1.20 11.62
C GLN A 46 15.86 0.79 10.52
N GLN A 47 15.37 0.15 9.44
CA GLN A 47 16.21 -0.18 8.27
C GLN A 47 16.79 1.09 7.64
N ILE A 48 16.00 2.16 7.56
CA ILE A 48 16.43 3.45 7.00
C ILE A 48 17.45 4.12 7.92
N ILE A 49 17.25 4.09 9.24
CA ILE A 49 18.23 4.60 10.22
C ILE A 49 19.55 3.86 10.11
N ALA A 50 19.50 2.51 10.06
CA ALA A 50 20.70 1.70 9.94
C ALA A 50 21.46 2.01 8.65
N TYR A 51 20.74 2.20 7.53
CA TYR A 51 21.34 2.60 6.25
C TYR A 51 22.02 3.98 6.33
N ILE A 52 21.32 4.98 6.89
CA ILE A 52 21.86 6.34 7.06
C ILE A 52 23.12 6.32 7.96
N GLY A 53 23.05 5.60 9.08
CA GLY A 53 24.17 5.48 10.02
C GLY A 53 25.38 4.77 9.39
N ALA A 54 25.15 3.68 8.65
CA ALA A 54 26.22 2.97 7.97
C ALA A 54 26.88 3.79 6.86
N ARG A 55 26.10 4.59 6.11
CA ARG A 55 26.60 5.32 4.93
C ARG A 55 27.24 6.66 5.28
N TRP A 56 26.68 7.39 6.24
CA TRP A 56 27.09 8.77 6.53
C TRP A 56 27.43 9.01 8.00
N GLN A 57 27.38 7.98 8.86
CA GLN A 57 27.64 8.09 10.30
C GLN A 57 26.74 9.11 11.02
N VAL A 58 25.57 9.41 10.43
CA VAL A 58 24.59 10.34 11.01
C VAL A 58 23.59 9.56 11.85
N ALA A 59 23.50 9.92 13.13
CA ALA A 59 22.50 9.35 14.03
C ALA A 59 21.14 10.03 13.83
N PHE A 60 20.10 9.21 13.61
CA PHE A 60 18.71 9.65 13.57
C PHE A 60 17.86 8.89 14.58
N THR A 61 16.85 9.57 15.12
CA THR A 61 15.77 8.92 15.87
C THR A 61 14.68 8.43 14.91
N VAL A 62 13.89 7.46 15.36
CA VAL A 62 12.71 6.96 14.60
C VAL A 62 11.73 8.10 14.28
N ALA A 63 11.48 8.99 15.24
CA ALA A 63 10.63 10.16 15.02
C ALA A 63 11.25 11.13 14.00
N GLY A 64 12.57 11.32 14.04
CA GLY A 64 13.30 12.17 13.10
C GLY A 64 13.21 11.67 11.66
N VAL A 65 13.49 10.40 11.41
CA VAL A 65 13.38 9.81 10.07
C VAL A 65 11.93 9.79 9.60
N THR A 66 10.96 9.47 10.47
CA THR A 66 9.54 9.51 10.11
C THR A 66 9.10 10.90 9.65
N LYS A 67 9.47 11.96 10.39
CA LYS A 67 9.20 13.35 9.99
C LYS A 67 9.90 13.70 8.69
N TRP A 68 11.16 13.31 8.53
CA TRP A 68 11.94 13.55 7.31
C TRP A 68 11.29 12.88 6.10
N LEU A 69 10.88 11.61 6.21
CA LEU A 69 10.19 10.87 5.16
C LEU A 69 8.91 11.57 4.71
N HIS A 70 8.09 12.04 5.65
CA HIS A 70 6.89 12.80 5.33
C HIS A 70 7.19 14.12 4.60
N ARG A 71 8.26 14.83 4.99
CA ARG A 71 8.72 16.05 4.29
C ARG A 71 9.17 15.73 2.86
N GLN A 72 9.88 14.63 2.65
CA GLN A 72 10.30 14.17 1.32
C GLN A 72 9.20 13.51 0.48
N GLY A 73 7.97 13.49 0.98
CA GLY A 73 6.84 12.97 0.23
C GLY A 73 6.66 11.45 0.32
N PHE A 74 7.28 10.77 1.27
CA PHE A 74 7.05 9.34 1.51
C PHE A 74 5.84 9.11 2.41
N SER A 75 5.23 7.93 2.25
CA SER A 75 4.12 7.44 3.05
C SER A 75 4.26 5.95 3.29
N TYR A 76 3.87 5.50 4.47
CA TYR A 76 3.86 4.09 4.82
C TYR A 76 2.58 3.44 4.27
N LYS A 77 2.72 2.52 3.31
CA LYS A 77 1.58 1.92 2.61
C LYS A 77 1.80 0.44 2.36
N LYS A 78 0.70 -0.27 2.13
CA LYS A 78 0.72 -1.64 1.59
C LYS A 78 0.80 -1.57 0.06
N PRO A 79 1.70 -2.33 -0.60
CA PRO A 79 1.68 -2.46 -2.05
C PRO A 79 0.32 -2.98 -2.52
N MET A 80 -0.22 -2.38 -3.58
CA MET A 80 -1.47 -2.85 -4.19
C MET A 80 -1.14 -4.05 -5.07
N GLY A 81 -1.70 -5.21 -4.74
CA GLY A 81 -1.67 -6.38 -5.62
C GLY A 81 -2.70 -6.18 -6.72
N THR A 82 -2.27 -6.04 -7.97
CA THR A 82 -3.16 -6.12 -9.12
C THR A 82 -3.30 -7.57 -9.56
N PRO A 83 -4.52 -8.08 -9.82
CA PRO A 83 -4.70 -9.44 -10.33
C PRO A 83 -3.96 -9.61 -11.66
N HIS A 84 -2.90 -10.42 -11.67
CA HIS A 84 -2.08 -10.68 -12.86
C HIS A 84 -2.89 -11.34 -14.01
N LYS A 85 -3.99 -12.04 -13.71
CA LYS A 85 -4.75 -12.83 -14.69
C LYS A 85 -5.91 -12.09 -15.36
N PHE A 86 -5.98 -10.76 -15.26
CA PHE A 86 -7.04 -10.00 -15.93
C PHE A 86 -6.86 -10.06 -17.45
N ASP A 87 -7.86 -10.61 -18.14
CA ASP A 87 -7.89 -10.78 -19.59
C ASP A 87 -9.29 -10.38 -20.08
N ARG A 88 -9.36 -9.29 -20.84
CA ARG A 88 -10.63 -8.72 -21.30
C ARG A 88 -11.36 -9.63 -22.28
N ASP A 89 -10.62 -10.34 -23.13
CA ASP A 89 -11.20 -11.19 -24.16
C ASP A 89 -11.81 -12.44 -23.52
N LYS A 90 -11.13 -13.01 -22.51
CA LYS A 90 -11.70 -14.12 -21.71
C LYS A 90 -12.93 -13.69 -20.92
N GLN A 91 -12.98 -12.45 -20.42
CA GLN A 91 -14.16 -11.93 -19.74
C GLN A 91 -15.34 -11.80 -20.70
N GLN A 92 -15.11 -11.28 -21.91
CA GLN A 92 -16.13 -11.13 -22.94
C GLN A 92 -16.69 -12.49 -23.39
N GLN A 93 -15.81 -13.46 -23.64
CA GLN A 93 -16.20 -14.84 -23.97
C GLN A 93 -17.04 -15.50 -22.87
N PHE A 94 -16.73 -15.24 -21.60
CA PHE A 94 -17.52 -15.74 -20.47
C PHE A 94 -18.92 -15.13 -20.45
N ILE A 95 -19.05 -13.82 -20.68
CA ILE A 95 -20.35 -13.12 -20.73
C ILE A 95 -21.24 -13.69 -21.83
N GLU A 96 -20.69 -13.89 -23.03
CA GLU A 96 -21.42 -14.46 -24.17
C GLU A 96 -21.88 -15.89 -23.87
N SER A 97 -20.97 -16.73 -23.36
CA SER A 97 -21.26 -18.13 -23.01
C SER A 97 -22.33 -18.23 -21.93
N TYR A 98 -22.24 -17.40 -20.89
CA TYR A 98 -23.22 -17.37 -19.79
C TYR A 98 -24.59 -16.88 -20.26
N THR A 99 -24.63 -15.88 -21.15
CA THR A 99 -25.90 -15.35 -21.67
C THR A 99 -26.62 -16.39 -22.53
N ALA A 100 -25.88 -17.12 -23.37
CA ALA A 100 -26.42 -18.25 -24.13
C ALA A 100 -26.92 -19.38 -23.21
N LEU A 101 -26.16 -19.73 -22.17
CA LEU A 101 -26.55 -20.73 -21.17
C LEU A 101 -27.84 -20.33 -20.45
N LYS A 102 -27.96 -19.07 -20.02
CA LYS A 102 -29.14 -18.54 -19.35
C LYS A 102 -30.38 -18.55 -20.26
N ALA A 103 -30.20 -18.29 -21.55
CA ALA A 103 -31.29 -18.33 -22.53
C ALA A 103 -31.75 -19.77 -22.85
N ALA A 104 -30.85 -20.75 -22.75
CA ALA A 104 -31.14 -22.16 -23.00
C ALA A 104 -31.74 -22.90 -21.79
N CYS A 105 -31.42 -22.48 -20.56
CA CYS A 105 -32.00 -23.05 -19.35
C CYS A 105 -33.49 -22.71 -19.22
N GLY A 106 -34.32 -23.73 -19.00
CA GLY A 106 -35.75 -23.57 -18.71
C GLY A 106 -36.01 -23.02 -17.30
N GLN A 107 -37.23 -22.54 -17.03
CA GLN A 107 -37.65 -21.99 -15.73
C GLN A 107 -37.45 -22.92 -14.52
N GLN A 108 -37.24 -24.21 -14.74
CA GLN A 108 -37.05 -25.23 -13.69
C GLN A 108 -35.61 -25.74 -13.57
N GLU A 109 -34.68 -25.20 -14.35
CA GLU A 109 -33.27 -25.59 -14.32
C GLU A 109 -32.42 -24.52 -13.62
N PRO A 110 -31.96 -24.76 -12.38
CA PRO A 110 -31.14 -23.79 -11.68
C PRO A 110 -29.71 -23.79 -12.21
N ILE A 111 -29.19 -22.60 -12.52
CA ILE A 111 -27.76 -22.42 -12.77
C ILE A 111 -27.06 -22.28 -11.42
N LEU A 112 -26.12 -23.19 -11.15
CA LEU A 112 -25.37 -23.24 -9.90
C LEU A 112 -23.96 -22.69 -10.09
N PHE A 113 -23.58 -21.73 -9.25
CA PHE A 113 -22.19 -21.29 -9.12
C PHE A 113 -21.56 -21.95 -7.90
N ILE A 114 -20.45 -22.65 -8.14
CA ILE A 114 -19.66 -23.29 -7.10
C ILE A 114 -18.35 -22.52 -6.98
N ASP A 115 -18.05 -22.02 -5.78
CA ASP A 115 -16.74 -21.47 -5.48
C ASP A 115 -15.95 -22.45 -4.61
N ALA A 116 -14.65 -22.53 -4.87
CA ALA A 116 -13.74 -23.39 -4.13
C ALA A 116 -12.62 -22.53 -3.55
N VAL A 117 -12.49 -22.55 -2.22
CA VAL A 117 -11.40 -21.86 -1.55
C VAL A 117 -10.22 -22.80 -1.36
N HIS A 118 -9.03 -22.24 -1.43
CA HIS A 118 -7.79 -22.94 -1.17
C HIS A 118 -7.02 -22.24 -0.04
N PRO A 119 -6.46 -23.00 0.91
CA PRO A 119 -5.48 -22.45 1.85
C PRO A 119 -4.34 -21.80 1.06
N THR A 120 -4.17 -20.50 1.25
CA THR A 120 -3.22 -19.73 0.46
C THR A 120 -1.86 -19.69 1.16
N GLN A 121 -0.84 -20.37 0.63
CA GLN A 121 0.57 -20.17 0.99
C GLN A 121 1.21 -19.03 0.18
N SER A 122 0.47 -17.93 -0.03
CA SER A 122 1.01 -16.77 -0.75
C SER A 122 1.72 -15.86 0.25
N THR A 123 2.93 -15.42 -0.10
CA THR A 123 3.63 -14.35 0.60
C THR A 123 2.73 -13.12 0.65
N LYS A 124 2.33 -12.71 1.86
CA LYS A 124 1.57 -11.47 2.05
C LYS A 124 2.50 -10.30 1.76
N LEU A 125 2.09 -9.42 0.86
CA LEU A 125 2.79 -8.15 0.62
C LEU A 125 2.87 -7.38 1.94
N SER A 126 4.09 -7.19 2.43
CA SER A 126 4.37 -6.43 3.64
C SER A 126 4.32 -4.93 3.34
N TYR A 127 3.97 -4.14 4.36
CA TYR A 127 3.98 -2.69 4.27
C TYR A 127 5.40 -2.15 4.07
N GLY A 128 5.52 -0.96 3.51
CA GLY A 128 6.80 -0.27 3.39
C GLY A 128 6.65 1.22 3.09
N TRP A 129 7.78 1.92 3.18
CA TRP A 129 7.88 3.34 2.86
C TRP A 129 7.97 3.56 1.36
N MET A 130 6.97 4.26 0.79
CA MET A 130 6.87 4.55 -0.64
C MET A 130 6.62 6.02 -0.89
N LYS A 131 7.22 6.56 -1.95
CA LYS A 131 7.03 7.96 -2.35
C LYS A 131 5.61 8.17 -2.89
N ARG A 132 4.98 9.29 -2.49
CA ARG A 132 3.59 9.62 -2.82
C ARG A 132 3.46 9.88 -4.32
N GLY A 133 2.55 9.17 -4.98
CA GLY A 133 2.18 9.38 -6.38
C GLY A 133 1.65 8.10 -7.01
N LYS A 134 0.65 8.20 -7.90
CA LYS A 134 -0.01 7.03 -8.52
C LYS A 134 0.97 6.13 -9.30
N LYS A 135 2.05 6.71 -9.85
CA LYS A 135 3.10 6.00 -10.60
C LYS A 135 4.20 5.36 -9.72
N GLN A 136 4.20 5.64 -8.42
CA GLN A 136 5.28 5.25 -7.49
C GLN A 136 4.86 4.18 -6.47
N VAL A 137 3.60 3.71 -6.56
CA VAL A 137 3.19 2.50 -5.87
C VAL A 137 3.90 1.34 -6.56
N LYS A 138 4.84 0.68 -5.87
CA LYS A 138 5.44 -0.55 -6.37
C LYS A 138 4.34 -1.58 -6.51
N VAL A 139 3.91 -1.81 -7.75
CA VAL A 139 3.02 -2.90 -8.08
C VAL A 139 3.87 -4.16 -7.96
N VAL A 140 3.48 -5.04 -7.06
CA VAL A 140 4.11 -6.36 -6.96
C VAL A 140 3.24 -7.30 -7.77
N GLU A 141 3.82 -7.83 -8.83
CA GLU A 141 3.22 -8.90 -9.61
C GLU A 141 3.14 -10.15 -8.72
N THR A 142 1.94 -10.45 -8.24
CA THR A 142 1.72 -11.66 -7.45
C THR A 142 1.63 -12.85 -8.41
N THR A 143 2.76 -13.51 -8.62
CA THR A 143 2.76 -14.82 -9.27
C THR A 143 2.19 -15.82 -8.27
N GLY A 144 0.90 -16.15 -8.40
CA GLY A 144 0.24 -17.17 -7.61
C GLY A 144 0.79 -18.56 -7.93
N SER A 145 1.94 -18.91 -7.36
CA SER A 145 2.49 -20.27 -7.28
C SER A 145 2.08 -20.85 -5.92
N ARG A 146 1.68 -22.11 -5.72
CA ARG A 146 1.46 -23.31 -6.53
C ARG A 146 0.57 -24.24 -5.67
N THR A 147 -0.09 -25.20 -6.34
CA THR A 147 -0.93 -26.29 -5.78
C THR A 147 -2.13 -25.83 -4.93
N ARG A 148 -3.31 -25.78 -5.56
CA ARG A 148 -4.59 -25.47 -4.89
C ARG A 148 -5.22 -26.76 -4.37
N LEU A 149 -5.45 -26.82 -3.06
CA LEU A 149 -6.41 -27.77 -2.46
C LEU A 149 -7.78 -27.10 -2.52
N ASN A 150 -8.71 -27.65 -3.30
CA ASN A 150 -10.06 -27.11 -3.41
C ASN A 150 -10.91 -27.64 -2.24
N ILE A 151 -11.24 -26.74 -1.31
CA ILE A 151 -12.26 -26.99 -0.29
C ILE A 151 -13.54 -26.34 -0.80
N MET A 152 -14.54 -27.16 -1.12
CA MET A 152 -15.87 -26.66 -1.49
C MET A 152 -16.57 -26.17 -0.24
N ILE A 153 -16.93 -24.89 -0.22
CA ILE A 153 -17.55 -24.27 0.96
C ILE A 153 -18.97 -23.80 0.72
N GLU A 154 -19.42 -23.55 -0.52
CA GLU A 154 -20.82 -23.21 -0.77
C GLU A 154 -21.23 -23.33 -2.24
N ALA A 155 -22.52 -23.60 -2.44
CA ALA A 155 -23.18 -23.63 -3.73
C ALA A 155 -24.38 -22.67 -3.66
N PHE A 156 -24.36 -21.62 -4.49
CA PHE A 156 -25.46 -20.63 -4.49
C PHE A 156 -26.47 -20.95 -5.59
N HIS A 157 -27.73 -21.05 -5.19
CA HIS A 157 -28.88 -21.10 -6.10
C HIS A 157 -29.29 -19.68 -6.49
N TRP A 158 -29.28 -19.37 -7.79
CA TRP A 158 -29.84 -18.14 -8.30
C TRP A 158 -31.21 -18.43 -8.94
N SER A 159 -32.28 -18.30 -8.15
CA SER A 159 -33.65 -18.24 -8.67
C SER A 159 -33.82 -16.92 -9.43
N THR A 160 -34.18 -17.01 -10.71
CA THR A 160 -34.53 -15.87 -11.56
C THR A 160 -35.59 -14.98 -10.88
N PHE A 161 -35.23 -13.73 -10.57
CA PHE A 161 -36.23 -12.71 -10.25
C PHE A 161 -37.06 -12.42 -11.52
N PRO A 162 -38.40 -12.37 -11.43
CA PRO A 162 -39.21 -11.86 -12.53
C PRO A 162 -39.00 -10.34 -12.65
N GLU A 163 -39.13 -9.85 -13.89
CA GLU A 163 -38.96 -8.43 -14.28
C GLU A 163 -39.81 -7.44 -13.46
#